data_AF-A0A9W8MJB3-F1
#
_entry.id   AF-A0A9W8MJB3-F1
#
_cell.length_a   1.000
_cell.length_b   1.000
_cell.length_c   1.000
_cell.angle_alpha   90.00
_cell.angle_beta   90.00
_cell.angle_gamma   90.00
#
_symmetry.space_group_name_H-M   'P 1'
#
loop_
_entity.id
_entity.type
_entity.pdbx_description
1 polymer ?
#
loop_
_entity_poly.entity_id
_entity_poly.type
_entity_poly.pdbx_seq_one_letter_code
_entity_poly.pdbx_strand_id
1 'polypeptide(L)'
;MLTDILPSKPPVLLTHVCRRWREVAIKFVRLWASLKLPLGEPEILEGSNLQTIAEVLKRCNKAPARLQIAVARTLSVGVSILDPILVPFTTSLTGLVLSRVPISQIHALPSGLFPSLERLVLYINRDDYQRNTWLLNGPVAAFESAPALRRVAINKTLAGSGAFTFPLPWRQLTHFIESDYDEHAHRFLTDILPQCVTLQWLGIELLDADLGQDFEELWANQPVKIMPNLRSLSLNFWGSHMGTSQYPNFFHNFKFPGLRALRLEGGDMDFDDAGAWHPDEVDRFIDKIANEFHLDYLSVSHSPIPRATLERLFRATPHITVLDAQIHENYENFFEALTISQSPSQCFLPRLKTLVLELGLSAALDDGEGETIDPDAFAPFLESRMRCAPEDRLRKIVLYGRYPDQVSDETPFVQVIQQYLPEGLSLERQVVTELRHGKLNNDWMERDPELQDWLEANAVS
;
A
#
# COMPACT_ATOMS: atom_id res chain seq x y z
N MET A 1 15.13 -7.88 2.90
CA MET A 1 14.83 -8.75 4.06
C MET A 1 15.38 -8.11 5.31
N LEU A 2 14.51 -7.77 6.26
CA LEU A 2 14.91 -7.20 7.55
C LEU A 2 15.45 -8.31 8.46
N THR A 3 16.46 -8.00 9.26
CA THR A 3 17.09 -8.97 10.13
C THR A 3 16.81 -8.67 11.60
N ASP A 4 16.22 -9.62 12.32
CA ASP A 4 15.94 -9.47 13.75
C ASP A 4 17.25 -9.43 14.55
N ILE A 5 17.39 -8.46 15.46
CA ILE A 5 18.51 -8.42 16.40
C ILE A 5 18.17 -9.29 17.61
N LEU A 6 18.20 -10.60 17.42
CA LEU A 6 18.09 -11.58 18.49
C LEU A 6 19.38 -12.40 18.55
N PRO A 7 19.88 -12.78 19.75
CA PRO A 7 21.08 -13.61 19.87
C PRO A 7 21.01 -14.92 19.06
N SER A 8 19.80 -15.46 18.89
CA SER A 8 19.51 -16.69 18.15
C SER A 8 19.43 -16.52 16.63
N LYS A 9 19.51 -15.29 16.10
CA LYS A 9 19.36 -15.01 14.67
C LYS A 9 20.63 -14.35 14.09
N PRO A 10 21.02 -14.64 12.84
CA PRO A 10 22.01 -13.85 12.13
C PRO A 10 21.58 -12.37 12.08
N PRO A 11 22.50 -11.39 11.98
CA PRO A 11 23.94 -11.58 12.04
C PRO A 11 24.48 -11.75 13.47
N VAL A 12 23.67 -11.54 14.51
CA VAL A 12 24.13 -11.62 15.92
C VAL A 12 24.65 -13.02 16.24
N LEU A 13 23.91 -14.07 15.87
CA LEU A 13 24.33 -15.47 16.02
C LEU A 13 25.74 -15.73 15.47
N LEU A 14 26.08 -15.13 14.31
CA LEU A 14 27.38 -15.31 13.67
C LEU A 14 28.54 -14.76 14.52
N THR A 15 28.26 -13.81 15.41
CA THR A 15 29.26 -13.27 16.35
C THR A 15 29.59 -14.25 17.49
N HIS A 16 28.80 -15.30 17.67
CA HIS A 16 28.95 -16.29 18.74
C HIS A 16 29.44 -17.67 18.27
N VAL A 17 29.44 -17.96 16.96
CA VAL A 17 29.83 -19.28 16.41
C VAL A 17 31.32 -19.59 16.64
N CYS A 18 32.22 -18.78 16.10
CA CYS A 18 33.67 -18.87 16.34
C CYS A 18 34.35 -17.53 16.01
N ARG A 19 35.64 -17.39 16.31
CA ARG A 19 36.41 -16.16 16.05
C ARG A 19 36.32 -15.71 14.58
N ARG A 20 36.47 -16.62 13.63
CA ARG A 20 36.43 -16.31 12.19
C ARG A 20 35.05 -15.77 11.76
N TRP A 21 33.96 -16.42 12.20
CA TRP A 21 32.61 -15.96 11.90
C TRP A 21 32.29 -14.61 12.53
N ARG A 22 32.77 -14.35 13.75
CA ARG A 22 32.67 -13.03 14.38
C ARG A 22 33.37 -11.96 13.56
N GLU A 23 34.59 -12.22 13.10
CA GLU A 23 35.33 -11.28 12.24
C GLU A 23 34.60 -11.01 10.93
N VAL A 24 34.01 -12.03 10.30
CA VAL A 24 33.17 -11.89 9.10
C VAL A 24 31.93 -11.05 9.42
N ALA A 25 31.16 -11.42 10.44
CA ALA A 25 29.95 -10.69 10.82
C ALA A 25 30.24 -9.20 11.09
N ILE A 26 31.34 -8.88 11.77
CA ILE A 26 31.74 -7.50 12.07
C ILE A 26 32.24 -6.75 10.82
N LYS A 27 33.02 -7.40 9.94
CA LYS A 27 33.59 -6.75 8.75
C LYS A 27 32.56 -6.50 7.64
N PHE A 28 31.55 -7.36 7.52
CA PHE A 28 30.54 -7.27 6.48
C PHE A 28 29.36 -6.41 6.92
N VAL A 29 29.53 -5.08 6.85
CA VAL A 29 28.52 -4.09 7.31
C VAL A 29 27.15 -4.27 6.62
N ARG A 30 27.12 -4.82 5.40
CA ARG A 30 25.87 -5.13 4.68
C ARG A 30 24.95 -6.09 5.44
N LEU A 31 25.49 -6.95 6.30
CA LEU A 31 24.70 -7.83 7.16
C LEU A 31 23.88 -7.07 8.22
N TRP A 32 24.23 -5.80 8.47
CA TRP A 32 23.62 -4.94 9.47
C TRP A 32 22.88 -3.75 8.85
N ALA A 33 22.73 -3.72 7.51
CA ALA A 33 22.10 -2.61 6.81
C ALA A 33 20.57 -2.56 7.02
N SER A 34 19.94 -3.61 7.54
CA SER A 34 18.49 -3.71 7.70
C SER A 34 18.16 -4.49 8.97
N LEU A 35 17.72 -3.78 9.99
CA LEU A 35 17.61 -4.30 11.35
C LEU A 35 16.19 -4.15 11.87
N LYS A 36 15.70 -5.18 12.55
CA LYS A 36 14.40 -5.21 13.21
C LYS A 36 14.57 -5.45 14.71
N LEU A 37 13.98 -4.57 15.50
CA LEU A 37 13.97 -4.58 16.96
C LEU A 37 12.54 -4.83 17.43
N PRO A 38 12.14 -6.10 17.65
CA PRO A 38 10.87 -6.42 18.28
C PRO A 38 10.98 -6.19 19.79
N LEU A 39 10.46 -5.06 20.26
CA LEU A 39 10.35 -4.71 21.67
C LEU A 39 9.02 -5.22 22.21
N GLY A 40 8.89 -6.54 22.29
CA GLY A 40 7.65 -7.20 22.73
C GLY A 40 7.74 -7.91 24.07
N GLU A 41 8.95 -8.22 24.52
CA GLU A 41 9.18 -8.94 25.77
C GLU A 41 9.69 -7.95 26.82
N PRO A 42 9.12 -7.92 28.04
CA PRO A 42 9.55 -7.04 29.12
C PRO A 42 11.05 -7.14 29.42
N GLU A 43 11.62 -8.34 29.28
CA GLU A 43 13.03 -8.65 29.50
C GLU A 43 13.96 -7.86 28.56
N ILE A 44 13.54 -7.58 27.33
CA ILE A 44 14.35 -6.83 26.34
C ILE A 44 14.49 -5.35 26.75
N LEU A 45 13.53 -4.82 27.51
CA LEU A 45 13.50 -3.43 27.95
C LEU A 45 14.35 -3.15 29.20
N GLU A 46 14.98 -4.17 29.80
CA GLU A 46 15.96 -3.96 30.85
C GLU A 46 17.15 -3.14 30.32
N GLY A 47 17.61 -2.14 31.08
CA GLY A 47 18.57 -1.14 30.60
C GLY A 47 19.90 -1.72 30.07
N SER A 48 20.33 -2.87 30.58
CA SER A 48 21.52 -3.59 30.08
C SER A 48 21.35 -4.11 28.65
N ASN A 49 20.14 -4.53 28.27
CA ASN A 49 19.81 -5.02 26.94
C ASN A 49 19.74 -3.87 25.93
N LEU A 50 19.16 -2.73 26.30
CA LEU A 50 19.14 -1.53 25.46
C LEU A 50 20.56 -1.02 25.15
N GLN A 51 21.45 -1.02 26.15
CA GLN A 51 22.84 -0.65 25.94
C GLN A 51 23.55 -1.64 25.00
N THR A 52 23.28 -2.93 25.14
CA THR A 52 23.81 -3.97 24.24
C THR A 52 23.31 -3.77 22.81
N ILE A 53 22.03 -3.47 22.63
CA ILE A 53 21.45 -3.13 21.33
C ILE A 53 22.13 -1.88 20.76
N ALA A 54 22.28 -0.81 21.54
CA ALA A 54 22.96 0.39 21.11
C ALA A 54 24.42 0.11 20.67
N GLU A 55 25.14 -0.77 21.38
CA GLU A 55 26.48 -1.20 21.01
C GLU A 55 26.52 -2.07 19.74
N VAL A 56 25.52 -2.90 19.53
CA VAL A 56 25.35 -3.65 18.28
C VAL A 56 25.09 -2.69 17.13
N LEU A 57 24.18 -1.75 17.34
CA LEU A 57 23.87 -0.72 16.35
C LEU A 57 25.12 0.11 16.04
N LYS A 58 26.00 0.42 17.02
CA LYS A 58 27.26 1.20 16.82
C LYS A 58 28.13 0.64 15.69
N ARG A 59 27.99 -0.65 15.40
CA ARG A 59 28.72 -1.35 14.32
C ARG A 59 28.17 -1.03 12.93
N CYS A 60 26.92 -0.58 12.84
CA CYS A 60 26.23 -0.21 11.60
C CYS A 60 26.65 1.14 11.05
N ASN A 61 27.34 1.98 11.84
CA ASN A 61 27.64 3.39 11.54
C ASN A 61 28.48 3.64 10.26
N LYS A 62 28.85 2.58 9.53
CA LYS A 62 29.57 2.63 8.26
C LYS A 62 28.70 2.29 7.04
N ALA A 63 27.46 1.88 7.21
CA ALA A 63 26.54 1.61 6.10
C ALA A 63 25.23 2.38 6.29
N PRO A 64 24.55 2.74 5.19
CA PRO A 64 23.15 3.13 5.24
C PRO A 64 22.36 2.09 6.00
N ALA A 65 21.76 2.50 7.12
CA ALA A 65 20.98 1.62 7.97
C ALA A 65 19.49 1.86 7.70
N ARG A 66 18.74 0.77 7.54
CA ARG A 66 17.30 0.72 7.71
C ARG A 66 17.03 0.12 9.08
N LEU A 67 16.30 0.83 9.92
CA LEU A 67 15.96 0.39 11.27
C LEU A 67 14.45 0.32 11.43
N GLN A 68 13.96 -0.83 11.86
CA GLN A 68 12.59 -1.03 12.30
C GLN A 68 12.56 -1.25 13.80
N ILE A 69 11.80 -0.41 14.50
CA ILE A 69 11.50 -0.53 15.92
C ILE A 69 10.01 -0.80 16.03
N ALA A 70 9.65 -1.94 16.60
CA ALA A 70 8.25 -2.31 16.81
C ALA A 70 8.02 -2.63 18.29
N VAL A 71 7.10 -1.94 18.94
CA VAL A 71 6.78 -2.13 20.36
C VAL A 71 5.48 -2.95 20.49
N ALA A 72 5.42 -3.90 21.43
CA ALA A 72 4.18 -4.63 21.69
C ALA A 72 3.13 -3.74 22.36
N ARG A 73 1.84 -3.97 22.04
CA ARG A 73 0.70 -3.15 22.50
C ARG A 73 0.58 -3.07 24.03
N THR A 74 1.06 -4.07 24.76
CA THR A 74 0.87 -4.19 26.21
C THR A 74 1.93 -3.48 27.04
N LEU A 75 2.99 -2.95 26.42
CA LEU A 75 4.12 -2.39 27.14
C LEU A 75 3.96 -0.89 27.36
N SER A 76 3.65 -0.49 28.59
CA SER A 76 3.80 0.89 29.04
C SER A 76 5.26 1.15 29.38
N VAL A 77 6.02 1.67 28.41
CA VAL A 77 7.44 1.97 28.65
C VAL A 77 7.55 3.37 29.27
N GLY A 78 7.86 3.42 30.57
CA GLY A 78 8.07 4.68 31.30
C GLY A 78 9.41 5.36 31.02
N VAL A 79 10.32 4.70 30.30
CA VAL A 79 11.65 5.22 29.94
C VAL A 79 11.72 5.42 28.43
N SER A 80 12.39 6.49 27.98
CA SER A 80 12.66 6.73 26.55
C SER A 80 13.55 5.60 26.01
N ILE A 81 13.01 4.79 25.10
CA ILE A 81 13.78 3.75 24.39
C ILE A 81 14.44 4.28 23.13
N LEU A 82 13.91 5.36 22.55
CA LEU A 82 14.38 5.85 21.26
C LEU A 82 15.72 6.55 21.35
N ASP A 83 15.97 7.37 22.38
CA ASP A 83 17.21 8.14 22.51
C ASP A 83 18.48 7.26 22.50
N PRO A 84 18.60 6.23 23.37
CA PRO A 84 19.82 5.40 23.38
C PRO A 84 19.97 4.58 22.10
N ILE A 85 18.86 4.23 21.44
CA ILE A 85 18.85 3.40 20.25
C ILE A 85 19.15 4.22 18.99
N LEU A 86 18.55 5.40 18.83
CA LEU A 86 18.60 6.16 17.58
C LEU A 86 19.80 7.08 17.51
N VAL A 87 20.07 7.87 18.56
CA VAL A 87 21.07 8.95 18.57
C VAL A 87 22.42 8.56 17.97
N PRO A 88 22.98 7.35 18.20
CA PRO A 88 24.29 7.02 17.65
C PRO A 88 24.31 6.73 16.12
N PHE A 89 23.16 6.69 15.44
CA PHE A 89 23.04 6.26 14.02
C PHE A 89 22.44 7.30 13.09
N THR A 90 21.98 8.42 13.63
CA THR A 90 20.98 9.23 12.92
C THR A 90 21.52 9.88 11.65
N THR A 91 22.85 10.06 11.56
CA THR A 91 23.53 10.56 10.37
C THR A 91 23.65 9.53 9.23
N SER A 92 23.53 8.23 9.51
CA SER A 92 23.60 7.14 8.51
C SER A 92 22.27 6.43 8.31
N LEU A 93 21.26 6.76 9.12
CA LEU A 93 19.93 6.17 9.06
C LEU A 93 19.19 6.69 7.82
N THR A 94 18.90 5.78 6.89
CA THR A 94 18.21 6.08 5.62
C THR A 94 16.76 5.59 5.61
N GLY A 95 16.43 4.61 6.44
CA GLY A 95 15.07 4.13 6.63
C GLY A 95 14.73 3.97 8.11
N LEU A 96 13.58 4.49 8.54
CA LEU A 96 13.09 4.35 9.90
C LEU A 96 11.63 3.89 9.89
N VAL A 97 11.36 2.81 10.62
CA VAL A 97 10.00 2.33 10.86
C VAL A 97 9.76 2.36 12.37
N LEU A 98 8.81 3.17 12.82
CA LEU A 98 8.35 3.22 14.21
C LEU A 98 6.93 2.66 14.27
N SER A 99 6.79 1.45 14.78
CA SER A 99 5.51 0.77 14.90
C SER A 99 5.11 0.65 16.37
N ARG A 100 3.96 1.23 16.72
CA ARG A 100 3.34 1.25 18.05
C ARG A 100 4.23 1.86 19.12
N VAL A 101 5.17 2.72 18.72
CA VAL A 101 6.00 3.48 19.63
C VAL A 101 5.16 4.63 20.19
N PRO A 102 5.12 4.83 21.53
CA PRO A 102 4.34 5.91 22.11
C PRO A 102 4.73 7.28 21.54
N ILE A 103 3.74 8.06 21.12
CA ILE A 103 3.98 9.36 20.47
C ILE A 103 4.81 10.31 21.35
N SER A 104 4.67 10.23 22.69
CA SER A 104 5.47 11.01 23.64
C SER A 104 6.98 10.76 23.50
N GLN A 105 7.39 9.55 23.16
CA GLN A 105 8.80 9.23 22.95
C GLN A 105 9.31 9.75 21.61
N ILE A 106 8.46 9.72 20.58
CA ILE A 106 8.80 10.32 19.28
C ILE A 106 8.91 11.85 19.42
N HIS A 107 8.04 12.45 20.22
CA HIS A 107 8.07 13.88 20.54
C HIS A 107 9.33 14.29 21.31
N ALA A 108 9.92 13.40 22.11
CA ALA A 108 11.16 13.68 22.83
C ALA A 108 12.39 13.77 21.90
N LEU A 109 12.28 13.29 20.65
CA LEU A 109 13.38 13.34 19.69
C LEU A 109 13.65 14.80 19.26
N PRO A 110 14.93 15.24 19.25
CA PRO A 110 15.28 16.58 18.81
C PRO A 110 15.00 16.79 17.32
N SER A 111 14.72 18.03 16.94
CA SER A 111 14.65 18.43 15.53
C SER A 111 16.02 18.34 14.86
N GLY A 112 16.03 18.07 13.56
CA GLY A 112 17.27 17.94 12.78
C GLY A 112 18.07 16.66 13.07
N LEU A 113 17.50 15.72 13.82
CA LEU A 113 18.17 14.47 14.18
C LEU A 113 18.49 13.61 12.95
N PHE A 114 17.70 13.69 11.89
CA PHE A 114 17.69 12.74 10.77
C PHE A 114 18.12 13.36 9.42
N PRO A 115 19.40 13.76 9.23
CA PRO A 115 19.84 14.43 8.01
C PRO A 115 19.81 13.55 6.75
N SER A 116 19.97 12.23 6.92
CA SER A 116 20.08 11.26 5.81
C SER A 116 18.84 10.37 5.63
N LEU A 117 17.76 10.63 6.39
CA LEU A 117 16.57 9.79 6.37
C LEU A 117 15.80 9.99 5.08
N GLU A 118 15.66 8.91 4.30
CA GLU A 118 14.96 8.90 3.00
C GLU A 118 13.55 8.32 3.11
N ARG A 119 13.39 7.30 3.96
CA ARG A 119 12.14 6.52 4.14
C ARG A 119 11.69 6.57 5.59
N LEU A 120 10.45 6.97 5.83
CA LEU A 120 9.84 7.00 7.15
C LEU A 120 8.53 6.23 7.14
N VAL A 121 8.33 5.36 8.10
CA VAL A 121 7.06 4.65 8.34
C VAL A 121 6.67 4.85 9.79
N LEU A 122 5.51 5.45 10.01
CA LEU A 122 4.98 5.76 11.34
C LEU A 122 3.61 5.09 11.52
N TYR A 123 3.57 4.04 12.34
CA TYR A 123 2.33 3.41 12.74
C TYR A 123 2.13 3.67 14.23
N ILE A 124 1.31 4.66 14.58
CA ILE A 124 1.04 4.99 15.99
C ILE A 124 -0.25 4.30 16.44
N ASN A 125 -0.30 3.87 17.70
CA ASN A 125 -1.49 3.21 18.22
C ASN A 125 -2.66 4.20 18.34
N ARG A 126 -3.88 3.74 18.04
CA ARG A 126 -5.12 4.52 18.17
C ARG A 126 -5.30 5.13 19.55
N ASP A 127 -4.90 4.39 20.58
CA ASP A 127 -5.01 4.84 21.98
C ASP A 127 -4.12 6.04 22.29
N ASP A 128 -2.95 6.15 21.64
CA ASP A 128 -2.05 7.30 21.83
C ASP A 128 -2.63 8.58 21.21
N TYR A 129 -3.52 8.42 20.22
CA TYR A 129 -4.27 9.54 19.66
C TYR A 129 -5.31 10.10 20.65
N GLN A 130 -5.95 9.25 21.43
CA GLN A 130 -6.97 9.72 22.37
C GLN A 130 -6.38 10.44 23.60
N ARG A 131 -5.09 10.22 23.89
CA ARG A 131 -4.42 10.75 25.08
C ARG A 131 -4.05 12.23 25.00
N ASN A 132 -4.40 12.94 23.93
CA ASN A 132 -4.22 14.40 23.79
C ASN A 132 -2.77 14.88 23.98
N THR A 133 -1.79 14.01 23.78
CA THR A 133 -0.37 14.31 24.07
C THR A 133 0.16 15.48 23.23
N TRP A 134 -0.39 15.70 22.02
CA TRP A 134 -0.06 16.86 21.17
C TRP A 134 -0.69 18.16 21.64
N LEU A 135 -1.85 18.14 22.32
CA LEU A 135 -2.46 19.38 22.83
C LEU A 135 -1.56 20.03 23.88
N LEU A 136 -0.80 19.21 24.61
CA LEU A 136 0.11 19.66 25.66
C LEU A 136 1.51 20.00 25.12
N ASN A 137 2.05 19.17 24.22
CA ASN A 137 3.45 19.29 23.81
C ASN A 137 3.66 19.94 22.43
N GLY A 138 2.60 20.06 21.63
CA GLY A 138 2.66 20.54 20.25
C GLY A 138 2.97 19.43 19.23
N PRO A 139 3.35 19.81 17.99
CA PRO A 139 3.67 18.89 16.92
C PRO A 139 5.04 18.21 17.10
N VAL A 140 5.19 17.01 16.55
CA VAL A 140 6.46 16.24 16.58
C VAL A 140 7.45 16.81 15.55
N ALA A 141 8.33 17.72 15.99
CA ALA A 141 9.29 18.42 15.12
C ALA A 141 10.50 17.57 14.65
N ALA A 142 10.61 16.31 15.09
CA ALA A 142 11.77 15.45 14.85
C ALA A 142 12.09 15.25 13.35
N PHE A 143 11.06 15.23 12.50
CA PHE A 143 11.18 14.92 11.07
C PHE A 143 11.09 16.13 10.14
N GLU A 144 10.78 17.32 10.68
CA GLU A 144 10.58 18.55 9.91
C GLU A 144 11.84 18.92 9.10
N SER A 145 13.01 18.74 9.71
CA SER A 145 14.31 19.08 9.14
C SER A 145 15.04 17.87 8.54
N ALA A 146 14.33 16.91 7.95
CA ALA A 146 14.93 15.75 7.27
C ALA A 146 15.09 16.01 5.75
N PRO A 147 16.19 16.62 5.26
CA PRO A 147 16.32 17.08 3.87
C PRO A 147 16.41 15.95 2.84
N ALA A 148 16.74 14.74 3.27
CA ALA A 148 16.78 13.57 2.39
C ALA A 148 15.43 12.86 2.29
N LEU A 149 14.40 13.25 3.06
CA LEU A 149 13.16 12.51 3.15
C LEU A 149 12.39 12.54 1.82
N ARG A 150 12.07 11.37 1.29
CA ARG A 150 11.39 11.20 0.00
C ARG A 150 10.16 10.31 0.08
N ARG A 151 10.10 9.39 1.03
CA ARG A 151 9.01 8.41 1.15
C ARG A 151 8.49 8.38 2.57
N VAL A 152 7.19 8.60 2.74
CA VAL A 152 6.55 8.60 4.05
C VAL A 152 5.27 7.77 4.01
N ALA A 153 5.15 6.81 4.91
CA ALA A 153 3.91 6.12 5.20
C ALA A 153 3.50 6.44 6.63
N ILE A 154 2.26 6.86 6.84
CA ILE A 154 1.78 7.22 8.17
C ILE A 154 0.29 6.92 8.33
N ASN A 155 -0.12 6.43 9.49
CA ASN A 155 -1.53 6.12 9.76
C ASN A 155 -2.32 7.29 10.38
N LYS A 156 -1.73 8.49 10.42
CA LYS A 156 -2.36 9.76 10.86
C LYS A 156 -1.45 10.96 10.63
N THR A 157 -1.85 11.92 9.82
CA THR A 157 -1.08 13.16 9.62
C THR A 157 -1.53 14.30 10.53
N LEU A 158 -2.84 14.36 10.82
CA LEU A 158 -3.47 15.48 11.49
C LEU A 158 -3.99 15.10 12.88
N ALA A 159 -3.97 16.06 13.80
CA ALA A 159 -4.65 15.94 15.08
C ALA A 159 -6.16 16.18 14.91
N GLY A 160 -6.97 15.83 15.90
CA GLY A 160 -8.42 16.14 15.89
C GLY A 160 -8.74 17.64 15.81
N SER A 161 -7.77 18.53 16.08
CA SER A 161 -7.91 19.98 15.83
C SER A 161 -7.67 20.37 14.35
N GLY A 162 -7.23 19.41 13.55
CA GLY A 162 -6.64 19.53 12.23
C GLY A 162 -5.29 20.27 12.20
N ALA A 163 -4.62 20.41 13.36
CA ALA A 163 -3.22 20.81 13.39
C ALA A 163 -2.32 19.65 12.94
N PHE A 164 -1.18 19.94 12.32
CA PHE A 164 -0.22 18.91 11.93
C PHE A 164 0.34 18.18 13.15
N THR A 165 0.23 16.85 13.16
CA THR A 165 0.89 16.04 14.17
C THR A 165 2.38 15.89 13.85
N PHE A 166 2.69 15.72 12.57
CA PHE A 166 4.04 15.52 12.05
C PHE A 166 4.34 16.55 10.95
N PRO A 167 5.00 17.68 11.27
CA PRO A 167 5.55 18.55 10.25
C PRO A 167 6.59 17.78 9.43
N LEU A 168 6.35 17.68 8.12
CA LEU A 168 7.21 16.99 7.17
C LEU A 168 7.66 17.95 6.06
N PRO A 169 8.81 17.68 5.42
CA PRO A 169 9.25 18.41 4.25
C PRO A 169 8.44 18.01 3.00
N TRP A 170 7.15 18.37 2.95
CA TRP A 170 6.17 17.95 1.94
C TRP A 170 6.63 18.14 0.49
N ARG A 171 7.30 19.25 0.21
CA ARG A 171 7.71 19.66 -1.15
C ARG A 171 8.71 18.73 -1.84
N GLN A 172 9.39 17.86 -1.09
CA GLN A 172 10.38 16.91 -1.62
C GLN A 172 9.89 15.46 -1.56
N LEU A 173 8.68 15.20 -1.05
CA LEU A 173 8.14 13.86 -1.01
C LEU A 173 7.82 13.38 -2.43
N THR A 174 8.15 12.12 -2.68
CA THR A 174 7.93 11.43 -3.96
C THR A 174 6.93 10.30 -3.80
N HIS A 175 6.86 9.68 -2.62
CA HIS A 175 5.90 8.63 -2.31
C HIS A 175 5.25 8.95 -0.97
N PHE A 176 3.93 8.90 -0.92
CA PHE A 176 3.19 9.17 0.30
C PHE A 176 2.05 8.17 0.47
N ILE A 177 1.99 7.51 1.63
CA ILE A 177 0.90 6.62 2.03
C ILE A 177 0.29 7.18 3.30
N GLU A 178 -1.01 7.42 3.26
CA GLU A 178 -1.81 7.78 4.42
C GLU A 178 -2.93 6.78 4.63
N SER A 179 -3.04 6.30 5.85
CA SER A 179 -4.11 5.41 6.31
C SER A 179 -4.70 6.00 7.59
N ASP A 180 -5.26 7.21 7.47
CA ASP A 180 -5.88 7.94 8.59
C ASP A 180 -7.37 7.57 8.69
N TYR A 181 -7.81 7.29 9.92
CA TYR A 181 -9.18 6.89 10.25
C TYR A 181 -9.97 8.05 10.93
N ASP A 182 -9.58 9.30 10.68
CA ASP A 182 -10.14 10.48 11.35
C ASP A 182 -11.00 11.32 10.39
N GLU A 183 -12.14 11.83 10.88
CA GLU A 183 -13.13 12.66 10.17
C GLU A 183 -12.52 13.93 9.51
N HIS A 184 -11.29 14.30 9.89
CA HIS A 184 -10.56 15.42 9.33
C HIS A 184 -9.58 15.08 8.19
N ALA A 185 -9.62 13.86 7.66
CA ALA A 185 -8.78 13.41 6.54
C ALA A 185 -8.81 14.37 5.33
N HIS A 186 -9.97 14.96 5.01
CA HIS A 186 -10.12 15.94 3.92
C HIS A 186 -9.11 17.11 4.00
N ARG A 187 -8.68 17.51 5.20
CA ARG A 187 -7.70 18.60 5.36
C ARG A 187 -6.32 18.24 4.83
N PHE A 188 -5.94 16.96 4.86
CA PHE A 188 -4.72 16.52 4.17
C PHE A 188 -4.81 16.88 2.68
N LEU A 189 -5.93 16.53 2.05
CA LEU A 189 -6.16 16.73 0.63
C LEU A 189 -6.26 18.22 0.26
N THR A 190 -6.87 19.07 1.10
CA THR A 190 -6.98 20.51 0.82
C THR A 190 -5.71 21.30 1.14
N ASP A 191 -5.03 20.97 2.24
CA ASP A 191 -3.99 21.84 2.81
C ASP A 191 -2.58 21.31 2.54
N ILE A 192 -2.39 19.98 2.52
CA ILE A 192 -1.06 19.35 2.45
C ILE A 192 -0.75 18.85 1.05
N LEU A 193 -1.66 18.13 0.42
CA LEU A 193 -1.45 17.54 -0.90
C LEU A 193 -0.97 18.58 -1.95
N PRO A 194 -1.50 19.82 -2.00
CA PRO A 194 -1.00 20.85 -2.92
C PRO A 194 0.47 21.25 -2.70
N GLN A 195 1.04 20.98 -1.54
CA GLN A 195 2.45 21.25 -1.23
C GLN A 195 3.38 20.15 -1.77
N CYS A 196 2.85 18.96 -2.08
CA CYS A 196 3.61 17.78 -2.50
C CYS A 196 3.94 17.80 -4.00
N VAL A 197 4.60 18.87 -4.46
CA VAL A 197 4.83 19.15 -5.90
C VAL A 197 5.69 18.11 -6.63
N THR A 198 6.50 17.32 -5.92
CA THR A 198 7.34 16.25 -6.48
C THR A 198 6.72 14.85 -6.36
N LEU A 199 5.49 14.75 -5.86
CA LEU A 199 4.85 13.47 -5.57
C LEU A 199 4.62 12.67 -6.85
N GLN A 200 5.02 11.40 -6.83
CA GLN A 200 4.94 10.43 -7.93
C GLN A 200 3.97 9.30 -7.60
N TRP A 201 3.92 8.89 -6.34
CA TRP A 201 3.05 7.83 -5.85
C TRP A 201 2.25 8.34 -4.65
N LEU A 202 0.93 8.18 -4.68
CA LEU A 202 0.02 8.56 -3.59
C LEU A 202 -0.90 7.40 -3.26
N GLY A 203 -1.02 7.08 -1.97
CA GLY A 203 -1.98 6.12 -1.45
C GLY A 203 -2.70 6.75 -0.29
N ILE A 204 -4.03 6.78 -0.35
CA ILE A 204 -4.87 7.41 0.65
C ILE A 204 -6.08 6.53 0.94
N GLU A 205 -6.46 6.52 2.21
CA GLU A 205 -7.78 6.07 2.64
C GLU A 205 -8.75 7.25 2.56
N LEU A 206 -9.92 7.00 1.97
CA LEU A 206 -11.00 7.96 1.83
C LEU A 206 -12.10 7.60 2.81
N LEU A 207 -12.58 8.61 3.55
CA LEU A 207 -13.71 8.47 4.48
C LEU A 207 -14.95 9.13 3.88
N ASP A 208 -16.09 9.00 4.55
CA ASP A 208 -17.36 9.56 4.06
C ASP A 208 -17.27 11.06 3.75
N ALA A 209 -16.47 11.82 4.51
CA ALA A 209 -16.26 13.26 4.29
C ALA A 209 -15.53 13.60 2.96
N ASP A 210 -14.88 12.62 2.34
CA ASP A 210 -14.14 12.76 1.09
C ASP A 210 -14.96 12.33 -0.14
N LEU A 211 -16.17 11.82 0.10
CA LEU A 211 -16.97 11.06 -0.86
C LEU A 211 -18.36 11.70 -1.06
N GLY A 212 -18.89 11.62 -2.29
CA GLY A 212 -20.29 11.94 -2.62
C GLY A 212 -20.71 13.42 -2.46
N GLN A 213 -21.98 13.71 -2.76
CA GLN A 213 -22.48 15.09 -2.87
C GLN A 213 -22.52 15.88 -1.57
N ASP A 214 -22.71 15.22 -0.43
CA ASP A 214 -22.94 15.87 0.87
C ASP A 214 -21.78 16.80 1.29
N PHE A 215 -20.60 16.60 0.72
CA PHE A 215 -19.39 17.35 1.03
C PHE A 215 -18.91 18.26 -0.12
N GLU A 216 -19.66 18.37 -1.22
CA GLU A 216 -19.27 19.17 -2.38
C GLU A 216 -19.04 20.65 -2.02
N GLU A 217 -19.75 21.19 -1.04
CA GLU A 217 -19.57 22.56 -0.56
C GLU A 217 -18.15 22.85 -0.01
N LEU A 218 -17.51 21.85 0.60
CA LEU A 218 -16.13 21.96 1.10
C LEU A 218 -15.12 22.11 -0.05
N TRP A 219 -15.46 21.55 -1.21
CA TRP A 219 -14.61 21.45 -2.40
C TRP A 219 -14.91 22.53 -3.45
N ALA A 220 -16.14 23.04 -3.50
CA ALA A 220 -16.63 23.97 -4.52
C ALA A 220 -15.79 25.26 -4.64
N ASN A 221 -15.18 25.70 -3.53
CA ASN A 221 -14.40 26.94 -3.48
C ASN A 221 -12.88 26.72 -3.59
N GLN A 222 -12.42 25.47 -3.74
CA GLN A 222 -11.00 25.19 -3.80
C GLN A 222 -10.44 25.43 -5.21
N PRO A 223 -9.31 26.13 -5.36
CA PRO A 223 -8.71 26.34 -6.67
C PRO A 223 -8.19 25.02 -7.25
N VAL A 224 -8.42 24.80 -8.55
CA VAL A 224 -7.90 23.64 -9.27
C VAL A 224 -6.37 23.58 -9.17
N LYS A 225 -5.86 22.42 -8.78
CA LYS A 225 -4.45 22.08 -8.63
C LYS A 225 -4.06 21.04 -9.67
N ILE A 226 -2.84 21.16 -10.16
CA ILE A 226 -2.26 20.22 -11.10
C ILE A 226 -1.13 19.50 -10.39
N MET A 227 -1.16 18.18 -10.42
CA MET A 227 -0.15 17.29 -9.86
C MET A 227 0.61 16.62 -11.02
N PRO A 228 1.56 17.33 -11.66
CA PRO A 228 2.12 16.89 -12.94
C PRO A 228 3.03 15.66 -12.83
N ASN A 229 3.55 15.40 -11.62
CA ASN A 229 4.48 14.31 -11.37
C ASN A 229 3.81 13.02 -10.88
N LEU A 230 2.52 13.09 -10.50
CA LEU A 230 1.82 11.93 -9.95
C LEU A 230 1.55 10.91 -11.06
N ARG A 231 2.10 9.71 -10.89
CA ARG A 231 2.04 8.58 -11.83
C ARG A 231 1.16 7.47 -11.32
N SER A 232 1.13 7.28 -10.01
CA SER A 232 0.42 6.18 -9.36
C SER A 232 -0.46 6.72 -8.24
N LEU A 233 -1.73 6.32 -8.27
CA LEU A 233 -2.74 6.69 -7.28
C LEU A 233 -3.45 5.45 -6.78
N SER A 234 -3.45 5.24 -5.47
CA SER A 234 -4.21 4.20 -4.78
C SER A 234 -5.26 4.85 -3.88
N LEU A 235 -6.52 4.51 -4.12
CA LEU A 235 -7.66 4.96 -3.34
C LEU A 235 -8.24 3.78 -2.59
N ASN A 236 -8.29 3.89 -1.26
CA ASN A 236 -8.89 2.91 -0.39
C ASN A 236 -10.20 3.47 0.20
N PHE A 237 -11.32 2.81 -0.08
CA PHE A 237 -12.67 3.18 0.33
C PHE A 237 -13.19 2.34 1.53
N TRP A 238 -12.38 1.42 2.09
CA TRP A 238 -12.80 0.57 3.22
C TRP A 238 -13.14 1.35 4.50
N GLY A 239 -12.64 2.59 4.61
CA GLY A 239 -12.96 3.48 5.72
C GLY A 239 -14.37 4.10 5.66
N SER A 240 -15.08 3.98 4.54
CA SER A 240 -16.46 4.48 4.42
C SER A 240 -17.43 3.65 5.26
N HIS A 241 -18.27 4.30 6.07
CA HIS A 241 -19.24 3.59 6.91
C HIS A 241 -20.30 2.84 6.11
N MET A 242 -20.51 3.24 4.86
CA MET A 242 -21.51 2.65 3.98
C MET A 242 -21.01 1.35 3.34
N GLY A 243 -19.71 1.06 3.39
CA GLY A 243 -19.10 -0.06 2.69
C GLY A 243 -19.17 0.04 1.16
N THR A 244 -19.81 1.08 0.62
CA THR A 244 -19.94 1.34 -0.81
C THR A 244 -18.94 2.41 -1.23
N SER A 245 -18.27 2.17 -2.35
CA SER A 245 -17.40 3.17 -2.99
C SER A 245 -18.28 4.29 -3.55
N GLN A 246 -17.84 5.54 -3.46
CA GLN A 246 -18.52 6.69 -4.08
C GLN A 246 -17.51 7.58 -4.83
N TYR A 247 -17.99 8.67 -5.42
CA TYR A 247 -17.14 9.61 -6.13
C TYR A 247 -16.15 10.34 -5.20
N PRO A 248 -14.83 10.30 -5.47
CA PRO A 248 -13.85 11.07 -4.70
C PRO A 248 -13.94 12.56 -5.01
N ASN A 249 -14.44 13.37 -4.07
CA ASN A 249 -14.73 14.79 -4.31
C ASN A 249 -13.50 15.61 -4.71
N PHE A 250 -12.32 15.26 -4.18
CA PHE A 250 -11.08 15.96 -4.51
C PHE A 250 -10.71 15.89 -5.99
N PHE A 251 -11.28 14.95 -6.77
CA PHE A 251 -11.10 14.92 -8.21
C PHE A 251 -11.62 16.19 -8.92
N HIS A 252 -12.54 16.95 -8.32
CA HIS A 252 -12.96 18.25 -8.87
C HIS A 252 -11.82 19.27 -8.88
N ASN A 253 -11.01 19.27 -7.83
CA ASN A 253 -9.98 20.28 -7.63
C ASN A 253 -8.59 19.78 -7.97
N PHE A 254 -8.40 18.51 -8.31
CA PHE A 254 -7.11 17.97 -8.71
C PHE A 254 -7.11 17.38 -10.12
N LYS A 255 -6.05 17.70 -10.86
CA LYS A 255 -5.75 17.15 -12.19
C LYS A 255 -4.45 16.36 -12.15
N PHE A 256 -4.47 15.17 -12.74
CA PHE A 256 -3.34 14.22 -12.75
C PHE A 256 -2.90 13.88 -14.19
N PRO A 257 -2.36 14.85 -14.95
CA PRO A 257 -2.03 14.63 -16.36
C PRO A 257 -0.93 13.58 -16.59
N GLY A 258 -0.18 13.22 -15.53
CA GLY A 258 0.86 12.19 -15.58
C GLY A 258 0.41 10.81 -15.09
N LEU A 259 -0.87 10.64 -14.70
CA LEU A 259 -1.36 9.42 -14.05
C LEU A 259 -1.39 8.25 -15.02
N ARG A 260 -0.74 7.15 -14.62
CA ARG A 260 -0.57 5.91 -15.39
C ARG A 260 -1.10 4.67 -14.67
N ALA A 261 -1.04 4.67 -13.34
CA ALA A 261 -1.55 3.61 -12.51
C ALA A 261 -2.66 4.13 -11.59
N LEU A 262 -3.81 3.47 -11.62
CA LEU A 262 -4.92 3.70 -10.71
C LEU A 262 -5.26 2.40 -10.00
N ARG A 263 -5.30 2.43 -8.67
CA ARG A 263 -5.81 1.35 -7.84
C ARG A 263 -7.05 1.83 -7.10
N LEU A 264 -8.13 1.06 -7.22
CA LEU A 264 -9.38 1.25 -6.52
C LEU A 264 -9.55 0.05 -5.58
N GLU A 265 -9.66 0.33 -4.29
CA GLU A 265 -9.78 -0.68 -3.25
C GLU A 265 -10.92 -0.31 -2.31
N GLY A 266 -11.84 -1.23 -1.99
CA GLY A 266 -12.96 -0.94 -1.11
C GLY A 266 -13.97 -2.08 -1.05
N GLY A 267 -15.13 -1.84 -0.47
CA GLY A 267 -16.25 -2.78 -0.51
C GLY A 267 -16.97 -2.76 -1.86
N ASP A 268 -18.28 -2.60 -1.85
CA ASP A 268 -19.12 -2.66 -3.05
C ASP A 268 -18.80 -1.49 -3.99
N MET A 269 -18.84 -1.74 -5.30
CA MET A 269 -18.78 -0.70 -6.33
C MET A 269 -19.89 -0.94 -7.35
N ASP A 270 -21.01 -0.23 -7.18
CA ASP A 270 -22.15 -0.30 -8.09
C ASP A 270 -22.51 1.09 -8.62
N PHE A 271 -22.29 1.31 -9.92
CA PHE A 271 -22.64 2.58 -10.57
C PHE A 271 -24.15 2.77 -10.78
N ASP A 272 -24.95 1.72 -10.58
CA ASP A 272 -26.40 1.78 -10.66
C ASP A 272 -27.05 1.92 -9.26
N ASP A 273 -26.27 1.85 -8.18
CA ASP A 273 -26.73 2.17 -6.83
C ASP A 273 -26.84 3.68 -6.64
N ALA A 274 -28.04 4.21 -6.87
CA ALA A 274 -28.35 5.63 -6.70
C ALA A 274 -28.16 6.16 -5.26
N GLY A 275 -28.03 5.28 -4.27
CA GLY A 275 -27.69 5.65 -2.89
C GLY A 275 -26.20 5.91 -2.68
N ALA A 276 -25.34 5.29 -3.49
CA ALA A 276 -23.89 5.43 -3.42
C ALA A 276 -23.33 6.35 -4.52
N TRP A 277 -23.92 6.30 -5.73
CA TRP A 277 -23.47 7.06 -6.89
C TRP A 277 -24.61 7.87 -7.51
N HIS A 278 -24.48 9.19 -7.51
CA HIS A 278 -25.36 9.99 -8.35
C HIS A 278 -25.00 9.77 -9.83
N PRO A 279 -25.95 9.67 -10.77
CA PRO A 279 -25.65 9.44 -12.19
C PRO A 279 -24.60 10.41 -12.77
N ASP A 280 -24.71 11.70 -12.44
CA ASP A 280 -23.75 12.72 -12.88
C ASP A 280 -22.33 12.49 -12.31
N GLU A 281 -22.20 11.91 -11.12
CA GLU A 281 -20.90 11.58 -10.53
C GLU A 281 -20.23 10.41 -11.25
N VAL A 282 -21.02 9.40 -11.63
CA VAL A 282 -20.50 8.30 -12.43
C VAL A 282 -20.00 8.82 -13.77
N ASP A 283 -20.78 9.66 -14.45
CA ASP A 283 -20.38 10.22 -15.74
C ASP A 283 -19.12 11.08 -15.60
N ARG A 284 -19.00 11.88 -14.54
CA ARG A 284 -17.77 12.64 -14.24
C ARG A 284 -16.57 11.73 -13.97
N PHE A 285 -16.74 10.67 -13.20
CA PHE A 285 -15.68 9.70 -12.90
C PHE A 285 -15.18 9.00 -14.17
N ILE A 286 -16.13 8.50 -14.97
CA ILE A 286 -15.86 7.83 -16.24
C ILE A 286 -15.19 8.78 -17.23
N ASP A 287 -15.66 10.04 -17.33
CA ASP A 287 -15.04 11.06 -18.19
C ASP A 287 -13.60 11.34 -17.79
N LYS A 288 -13.33 11.49 -16.49
CA LYS A 288 -11.96 11.69 -15.98
C LYS A 288 -11.04 10.53 -16.33
N ILE A 289 -11.49 9.31 -16.09
CA ILE A 289 -10.72 8.11 -16.40
C ILE A 289 -10.45 8.00 -17.91
N ALA A 290 -11.44 8.31 -18.74
CA ALA A 290 -11.32 8.19 -20.20
C ALA A 290 -10.45 9.28 -20.84
N ASN A 291 -10.59 10.52 -20.36
CA ASN A 291 -10.08 11.70 -21.06
C ASN A 291 -8.94 12.42 -20.34
N GLU A 292 -8.87 12.34 -19.00
CA GLU A 292 -7.83 13.02 -18.22
C GLU A 292 -6.70 12.09 -17.80
N PHE A 293 -6.99 10.81 -17.57
CA PHE A 293 -5.99 9.85 -17.10
C PHE A 293 -5.38 9.09 -18.28
N HIS A 294 -4.08 8.83 -18.22
CA HIS A 294 -3.35 8.10 -19.25
C HIS A 294 -2.95 6.72 -18.73
N LEU A 295 -3.96 5.98 -18.26
CA LEU A 295 -3.74 4.73 -17.54
C LEU A 295 -3.21 3.63 -18.46
N ASP A 296 -2.12 2.98 -18.03
CA ASP A 296 -1.60 1.73 -18.58
C ASP A 296 -1.70 0.56 -17.58
N TYR A 297 -1.97 0.88 -16.30
CA TYR A 297 -2.20 -0.04 -15.19
C TYR A 297 -3.51 0.31 -14.47
N LEU A 298 -4.39 -0.68 -14.29
CA LEU A 298 -5.61 -0.57 -13.50
C LEU A 298 -5.63 -1.70 -12.48
N SER A 299 -5.86 -1.36 -11.22
CA SER A 299 -6.13 -2.35 -10.18
C SER A 299 -7.51 -2.14 -9.57
N VAL A 300 -8.25 -3.23 -9.44
CA VAL A 300 -9.58 -3.27 -8.85
C VAL A 300 -9.59 -4.32 -7.75
N SER A 301 -9.80 -3.86 -6.50
CA SER A 301 -9.81 -4.68 -5.30
C SER A 301 -11.11 -4.44 -4.53
N HIS A 302 -12.20 -5.05 -4.99
CA HIS A 302 -13.56 -4.78 -4.50
C HIS A 302 -14.38 -6.07 -4.36
N SER A 303 -15.45 -5.99 -3.58
CA SER A 303 -16.39 -7.08 -3.38
C SER A 303 -17.80 -6.57 -3.20
N PRO A 304 -18.80 -7.08 -3.93
CA PRO A 304 -18.75 -7.52 -5.34
C PRO A 304 -18.83 -6.31 -6.29
N ILE A 305 -18.59 -6.54 -7.59
CA ILE A 305 -18.76 -5.51 -8.63
C ILE A 305 -19.71 -6.02 -9.71
N PRO A 306 -20.84 -5.35 -9.94
CA PRO A 306 -21.75 -5.70 -11.03
C PRO A 306 -21.06 -5.60 -12.39
N ARG A 307 -21.44 -6.50 -13.30
CA ARG A 307 -20.92 -6.54 -14.67
C ARG A 307 -21.06 -5.20 -15.40
N ALA A 308 -22.19 -4.51 -15.24
CA ALA A 308 -22.44 -3.22 -15.89
C ALA A 308 -21.42 -2.14 -15.47
N THR A 309 -21.10 -2.08 -14.16
CA THR A 309 -20.05 -1.21 -13.61
C THR A 309 -18.70 -1.50 -14.23
N LEU A 310 -18.31 -2.78 -14.29
CA LEU A 310 -17.05 -3.22 -14.90
C LEU A 310 -16.97 -2.86 -16.39
N GLU A 311 -18.03 -3.09 -17.15
CA GLU A 311 -18.08 -2.76 -18.57
C GLU A 311 -17.93 -1.24 -18.81
N ARG A 312 -18.55 -0.40 -17.97
CA ARG A 312 -18.37 1.08 -18.03
C ARG A 312 -16.91 1.46 -17.72
N LEU A 313 -16.33 0.91 -16.67
CA LEU A 313 -14.94 1.18 -16.27
C LEU A 313 -13.93 0.72 -17.35
N PHE A 314 -14.11 -0.48 -17.90
CA PHE A 314 -13.21 -1.00 -18.93
C PHE A 314 -13.37 -0.31 -20.28
N ARG A 315 -14.57 0.19 -20.60
CA ARG A 315 -14.78 1.04 -21.78
C ARG A 315 -14.04 2.37 -21.65
N ALA A 316 -14.00 2.93 -20.46
CA ALA A 316 -13.27 4.16 -20.16
C ALA A 316 -11.74 3.98 -20.20
N THR A 317 -11.23 2.76 -20.17
CA THR A 317 -9.79 2.48 -20.01
C THR A 317 -9.21 1.61 -21.14
N PRO A 318 -9.39 1.95 -22.42
CA PRO A 318 -8.99 1.08 -23.55
C PRO A 318 -7.48 0.88 -23.67
N HIS A 319 -6.67 1.67 -22.96
CA HIS A 319 -5.21 1.66 -23.04
C HIS A 319 -4.52 0.75 -22.02
N ILE A 320 -5.27 0.15 -21.09
CA ILE A 320 -4.72 -0.70 -20.04
C ILE A 320 -3.97 -1.89 -20.64
N THR A 321 -2.76 -2.09 -20.14
CA THR A 321 -1.88 -3.20 -20.49
C THR A 321 -1.74 -4.19 -19.35
N VAL A 322 -1.93 -3.75 -18.10
CA VAL A 322 -1.91 -4.57 -16.91
C VAL A 322 -3.20 -4.34 -16.12
N LEU A 323 -3.98 -5.41 -15.93
CA LEU A 323 -5.15 -5.42 -15.08
C LEU A 323 -4.85 -6.30 -13.85
N ASP A 324 -4.93 -5.70 -12.67
CA ASP A 324 -4.76 -6.39 -11.38
C ASP A 324 -6.11 -6.48 -10.67
N ALA A 325 -6.57 -7.71 -10.45
CA ALA A 325 -7.87 -7.98 -9.87
C ALA A 325 -7.74 -8.76 -8.56
N GLN A 326 -8.44 -8.25 -7.55
CA GLN A 326 -8.63 -8.89 -6.26
C GLN A 326 -10.13 -8.80 -5.94
N ILE A 327 -10.88 -9.80 -6.40
CA ILE A 327 -12.33 -9.87 -6.21
C ILE A 327 -12.61 -10.88 -5.10
N HIS A 328 -13.29 -10.45 -4.03
CA HIS A 328 -13.47 -11.28 -2.84
C HIS A 328 -14.56 -12.35 -3.05
N GLU A 329 -15.74 -11.99 -3.57
CA GLU A 329 -16.82 -12.95 -3.79
C GLU A 329 -16.61 -13.86 -5.01
N ASN A 330 -16.86 -13.36 -6.22
CA ASN A 330 -16.82 -14.18 -7.44
C ASN A 330 -16.31 -13.38 -8.65
N TYR A 331 -15.39 -14.00 -9.40
CA TYR A 331 -14.82 -13.45 -10.63
C TYR A 331 -15.72 -13.65 -11.88
N GLU A 332 -16.87 -14.31 -11.80
CA GLU A 332 -17.79 -14.54 -12.92
C GLU A 332 -18.11 -13.25 -13.70
N ASN A 333 -18.69 -12.25 -13.02
CA ASN A 333 -18.99 -10.95 -13.62
C ASN A 333 -17.75 -10.27 -14.21
N PHE A 334 -16.58 -10.49 -13.59
CA PHE A 334 -15.30 -9.96 -14.04
C PHE A 334 -14.83 -10.59 -15.36
N PHE A 335 -14.87 -11.92 -15.46
CA PHE A 335 -14.49 -12.62 -16.68
C PHE A 335 -15.53 -12.45 -17.80
N GLU A 336 -16.82 -12.43 -17.47
CA GLU A 336 -17.88 -12.11 -18.44
C GLU A 336 -17.68 -10.72 -19.04
N ALA A 337 -17.41 -9.71 -18.22
CA ALA A 337 -17.14 -8.34 -18.70
C ALA A 337 -15.89 -8.27 -19.59
N LEU A 338 -14.89 -9.13 -19.38
CA LEU A 338 -13.67 -9.15 -20.19
C LEU A 338 -13.72 -10.06 -21.41
N THR A 339 -14.75 -10.90 -21.53
CA THR A 339 -14.89 -11.85 -22.64
C THR A 339 -15.22 -11.10 -23.93
N ILE A 340 -14.41 -11.29 -24.97
CA ILE A 340 -14.63 -10.63 -26.26
C ILE A 340 -15.81 -11.30 -26.97
N SER A 341 -16.90 -10.55 -27.14
CA SER A 341 -18.06 -11.02 -27.89
C SER A 341 -17.79 -11.01 -29.41
N GLN A 342 -18.72 -11.58 -30.20
CA GLN A 342 -18.62 -11.57 -31.67
C GLN A 342 -18.67 -10.15 -32.28
N SER A 343 -19.06 -9.13 -31.51
CA SER A 343 -19.09 -7.74 -31.98
C SER A 343 -17.77 -7.04 -31.67
N PRO A 344 -17.00 -6.58 -32.69
CA PRO A 344 -15.73 -5.87 -32.48
C PRO A 344 -15.84 -4.63 -31.58
N SER A 345 -17.02 -4.00 -31.54
CA SER A 345 -17.31 -2.84 -30.70
C SER A 345 -17.38 -3.13 -29.20
N GLN A 346 -17.35 -4.40 -28.79
CA GLN A 346 -17.44 -4.84 -27.39
C GLN A 346 -16.12 -5.39 -26.85
N CYS A 347 -15.01 -5.23 -27.58
CA CYS A 347 -13.70 -5.63 -27.07
C CYS A 347 -13.19 -4.61 -26.03
N PHE A 348 -13.52 -4.87 -24.76
CA PHE A 348 -13.00 -4.09 -23.65
C PHE A 348 -11.50 -4.36 -23.43
N LEU A 349 -10.73 -3.35 -23.01
CA LEU A 349 -9.28 -3.46 -22.79
C LEU A 349 -8.54 -4.18 -23.94
N PRO A 350 -8.62 -3.69 -25.19
CA PRO A 350 -8.02 -4.38 -26.35
C PRO A 350 -6.50 -4.53 -26.24
N ARG A 351 -5.85 -3.72 -25.39
CA ARG A 351 -4.39 -3.74 -25.17
C ARG A 351 -3.94 -4.58 -23.98
N LEU A 352 -4.84 -5.29 -23.29
CA LEU A 352 -4.51 -6.08 -22.11
C LEU A 352 -3.43 -7.13 -22.43
N LYS A 353 -2.31 -7.09 -21.71
CA LYS A 353 -1.17 -8.03 -21.86
C LYS A 353 -0.93 -8.88 -20.63
N THR A 354 -1.16 -8.32 -19.46
CA THR A 354 -0.94 -8.99 -18.18
C THR A 354 -2.21 -8.94 -17.37
N LEU A 355 -2.67 -10.11 -16.93
CA LEU A 355 -3.73 -10.24 -15.94
C LEU A 355 -3.08 -10.71 -14.63
N VAL A 356 -3.30 -9.98 -13.54
CA VAL A 356 -2.89 -10.35 -12.19
C VAL A 356 -4.14 -10.73 -11.40
N LEU A 357 -4.12 -11.89 -10.75
CA LEU A 357 -5.24 -12.43 -9.98
C LEU A 357 -4.77 -12.74 -8.55
N GLU A 358 -5.45 -12.16 -7.56
CA GLU A 358 -5.25 -12.47 -6.14
C GLU A 358 -6.34 -13.44 -5.66
N LEU A 359 -5.92 -14.59 -5.14
CA LEU A 359 -6.76 -15.70 -4.73
C LEU A 359 -6.82 -15.86 -3.20
N GLY A 360 -5.96 -15.17 -2.46
CA GLY A 360 -5.77 -15.39 -1.02
C GLY A 360 -6.88 -14.87 -0.11
N LEU A 361 -7.79 -14.05 -0.65
CA LEU A 361 -8.79 -13.28 0.09
C LEU A 361 -10.18 -13.45 -0.55
N SER A 362 -10.59 -14.68 -0.83
CA SER A 362 -11.90 -14.96 -1.44
C SER A 362 -12.91 -15.42 -0.40
N ALA A 363 -14.09 -14.79 -0.35
CA ALA A 363 -15.23 -15.20 0.47
C ALA A 363 -15.60 -16.66 0.22
N ALA A 364 -15.54 -17.12 -1.04
CA ALA A 364 -15.81 -18.51 -1.38
C ALA A 364 -14.93 -19.52 -0.60
N LEU A 365 -13.69 -19.13 -0.27
CA LEU A 365 -12.80 -19.96 0.55
C LEU A 365 -13.14 -19.87 2.04
N ASP A 366 -13.46 -18.67 2.52
CA ASP A 366 -13.80 -18.44 3.93
C ASP A 366 -15.14 -19.09 4.29
N ASP A 367 -16.10 -19.10 3.37
CA ASP A 367 -17.43 -19.69 3.50
C ASP A 367 -17.49 -21.17 3.05
N GLY A 368 -16.43 -21.67 2.40
CA GLY A 368 -16.35 -23.04 1.90
C GLY A 368 -17.29 -23.31 0.71
N GLU A 369 -17.68 -22.28 -0.03
CA GLU A 369 -18.61 -22.36 -1.17
C GLU A 369 -17.96 -22.87 -2.46
N GLY A 370 -16.63 -23.04 -2.49
CA GLY A 370 -15.95 -23.69 -3.59
C GLY A 370 -14.66 -23.00 -4.00
N GLU A 371 -14.39 -23.02 -5.30
CA GLU A 371 -13.21 -22.40 -5.90
C GLU A 371 -13.42 -20.90 -6.09
N THR A 372 -12.38 -20.10 -5.82
CA THR A 372 -12.39 -18.64 -6.03
C THR A 372 -12.67 -18.24 -7.49
N ILE A 373 -12.26 -19.08 -8.43
CA ILE A 373 -12.46 -18.86 -9.87
C ILE A 373 -13.15 -20.08 -10.44
N ASP A 374 -14.37 -19.89 -10.95
CA ASP A 374 -15.07 -20.90 -11.73
C ASP A 374 -14.34 -21.13 -13.08
N PRO A 375 -13.84 -22.35 -13.35
CA PRO A 375 -13.21 -22.67 -14.64
C PRO A 375 -14.16 -22.47 -15.84
N ASP A 376 -15.48 -22.65 -15.67
CA ASP A 376 -16.46 -22.54 -16.77
C ASP A 376 -16.69 -21.08 -17.17
N ALA A 377 -16.63 -20.14 -16.23
CA ALA A 377 -16.64 -18.70 -16.52
C ALA A 377 -15.29 -18.20 -17.06
N PHE A 378 -14.18 -18.76 -16.57
CA PHE A 378 -12.83 -18.33 -16.95
C PHE A 378 -12.41 -18.79 -18.36
N ALA A 379 -12.80 -19.99 -18.78
CA ALA A 379 -12.39 -20.55 -20.07
C ALA A 379 -12.85 -19.74 -21.30
N PRO A 380 -14.12 -19.29 -21.41
CA PRO A 380 -14.57 -18.44 -22.52
C PRO A 380 -13.79 -17.11 -22.58
N PHE A 381 -13.51 -16.50 -21.43
CA PHE A 381 -12.68 -15.30 -21.35
C PHE A 381 -11.30 -15.56 -21.96
N LEU A 382 -10.59 -16.57 -21.46
CA LEU A 382 -9.22 -16.82 -21.88
C LEU A 382 -9.16 -17.20 -23.36
N GLU A 383 -10.07 -18.06 -23.82
CA GLU A 383 -10.18 -18.44 -25.23
C GLU A 383 -10.38 -17.21 -26.13
N SER A 384 -11.30 -16.31 -25.76
CA SER A 384 -11.59 -15.10 -26.53
C SER A 384 -10.35 -14.21 -26.69
N ARG A 385 -9.50 -14.12 -25.66
CA ARG A 385 -8.26 -13.32 -25.65
C ARG A 385 -7.11 -13.97 -26.41
N MET A 386 -7.03 -15.30 -26.38
CA MET A 386 -5.99 -16.04 -27.10
C MET A 386 -6.24 -16.11 -28.61
N ARG A 387 -7.50 -16.00 -29.04
CA ARG A 387 -7.89 -15.94 -30.47
C ARG A 387 -7.61 -14.59 -31.14
N CYS A 388 -7.28 -13.54 -30.40
CA CYS A 388 -6.90 -12.25 -30.97
C CYS A 388 -5.65 -12.33 -31.86
N ALA A 389 -5.40 -11.25 -32.63
CA ALA A 389 -4.15 -11.10 -33.36
C ALA A 389 -2.94 -11.19 -32.40
N PRO A 390 -1.80 -11.77 -32.80
CA PRO A 390 -0.66 -12.00 -31.90
C PRO A 390 -0.19 -10.78 -31.09
N GLU A 391 -0.28 -9.59 -31.68
CA GLU A 391 0.03 -8.30 -31.06
C GLU A 391 -0.96 -7.91 -29.95
N ASP A 392 -2.20 -8.39 -30.02
CA ASP A 392 -3.34 -8.06 -29.16
C ASP A 392 -3.65 -9.15 -28.12
N ARG A 393 -3.09 -10.36 -28.27
CA ARG A 393 -3.25 -11.46 -27.31
C ARG A 393 -2.81 -11.09 -25.88
N LEU A 394 -3.47 -11.73 -24.92
CA LEU A 394 -3.01 -11.83 -23.54
C LEU A 394 -1.69 -12.61 -23.51
N ARG A 395 -0.69 -12.10 -22.80
CA ARG A 395 0.68 -12.67 -22.81
C ARG A 395 1.06 -13.31 -21.49
N LYS A 396 0.52 -12.79 -20.39
CA LYS A 396 0.93 -13.19 -19.05
C LYS A 396 -0.27 -13.24 -18.11
N ILE A 397 -0.32 -14.30 -17.31
CA ILE A 397 -1.17 -14.39 -16.12
C ILE A 397 -0.26 -14.55 -14.92
N VAL A 398 -0.50 -13.74 -13.88
CA VAL A 398 0.21 -13.82 -12.59
C VAL A 398 -0.80 -14.19 -11.53
N LEU A 399 -0.59 -15.32 -10.87
CA LEU A 399 -1.44 -15.79 -9.78
C LEU A 399 -0.74 -15.53 -8.45
N TYR A 400 -1.45 -14.86 -7.55
CA TYR A 400 -1.07 -14.71 -6.15
C TYR A 400 -2.00 -15.59 -5.31
N GLY A 401 -1.43 -16.61 -4.69
CA GLY A 401 -2.13 -17.51 -3.79
C GLY A 401 -1.59 -17.39 -2.37
N ARG A 402 -2.47 -17.54 -1.38
CA ARG A 402 -2.11 -17.72 0.03
C ARG A 402 -1.53 -19.11 0.29
N TYR A 403 -2.02 -20.11 -0.44
CA TYR A 403 -1.60 -21.50 -0.30
C TYR A 403 -1.11 -22.09 -1.63
N PRO A 404 -0.15 -23.03 -1.61
CA PRO A 404 0.38 -23.63 -2.85
C PRO A 404 -0.68 -24.31 -3.71
N ASP A 405 -1.68 -24.93 -3.10
CA ASP A 405 -2.79 -25.64 -3.76
C ASP A 405 -3.73 -24.71 -4.53
N GLN A 406 -3.80 -23.42 -4.20
CA GLN A 406 -4.61 -22.44 -4.93
C GLN A 406 -4.04 -22.09 -6.31
N VAL A 407 -2.73 -22.26 -6.48
CA VAL A 407 -2.01 -21.95 -7.72
C VAL A 407 -1.40 -23.19 -8.37
N SER A 408 -1.80 -24.37 -7.89
CA SER A 408 -1.22 -25.63 -8.32
C SER A 408 -1.70 -26.03 -9.71
N ASP A 409 -0.98 -26.97 -10.32
CA ASP A 409 -1.35 -27.54 -11.61
C ASP A 409 -2.62 -28.42 -11.53
N GLU A 410 -3.00 -28.86 -10.32
CA GLU A 410 -4.25 -29.58 -10.11
C GLU A 410 -5.48 -28.69 -10.01
N THR A 411 -5.31 -27.37 -9.83
CA THR A 411 -6.43 -26.43 -9.69
C THR A 411 -7.17 -26.28 -11.02
N PRO A 412 -8.49 -26.52 -11.11
CA PRO A 412 -9.22 -26.58 -12.39
C PRO A 412 -9.05 -25.37 -13.30
N PHE A 413 -9.19 -24.14 -12.80
CA PHE A 413 -8.98 -22.95 -13.65
C PHE A 413 -7.50 -22.80 -14.10
N VAL A 414 -6.53 -23.31 -13.33
CA VAL A 414 -5.11 -23.33 -13.75
C VAL A 414 -4.91 -24.31 -14.90
N GLN A 415 -5.63 -25.43 -14.94
CA GLN A 415 -5.61 -26.35 -16.08
C GLN A 415 -6.14 -25.69 -17.35
N VAL A 416 -7.11 -24.78 -17.24
CA VAL A 416 -7.57 -23.94 -18.37
C VAL A 416 -6.41 -23.07 -18.90
N ILE A 417 -5.62 -22.45 -18.03
CA ILE A 417 -4.43 -21.65 -18.42
C ILE A 417 -3.39 -22.54 -19.13
N GLN A 418 -3.15 -23.74 -18.60
CA GLN A 418 -2.12 -24.66 -19.11
C GLN A 418 -2.34 -25.04 -20.58
N GLN A 419 -3.59 -25.12 -21.04
CA GLN A 419 -3.93 -25.41 -22.43
C GLN A 419 -3.33 -24.41 -23.42
N TYR A 420 -3.13 -23.16 -22.99
CA TYR A 420 -2.62 -22.07 -23.83
C TYR A 420 -1.12 -21.77 -23.65
N LEU A 421 -0.42 -22.45 -22.73
CA LEU A 421 1.03 -22.29 -22.57
C LEU A 421 1.83 -22.61 -23.86
N PRO A 422 1.50 -23.68 -24.63
CA PRO A 422 2.16 -23.95 -25.91
C PRO A 422 1.94 -22.86 -26.97
N GLU A 423 0.88 -22.06 -26.84
CA GLU A 423 0.58 -20.92 -27.73
C GLU A 423 1.31 -19.63 -27.34
N GLY A 424 2.18 -19.69 -26.32
CA GLY A 424 3.02 -18.58 -25.88
C GLY A 424 2.49 -17.79 -24.68
N LEU A 425 1.39 -18.23 -24.05
CA LEU A 425 0.94 -17.66 -22.78
C LEU A 425 1.95 -17.98 -21.67
N SER A 426 2.31 -16.99 -20.86
CA SER A 426 3.17 -17.16 -19.68
C SER A 426 2.32 -17.22 -18.41
N LEU A 427 2.59 -18.20 -17.56
CA LEU A 427 1.97 -18.31 -16.23
C LEU A 427 3.03 -18.16 -15.14
N GLU A 428 2.89 -17.11 -14.33
CA GLU A 428 3.69 -16.89 -13.12
C GLU A 428 2.85 -17.18 -11.88
N ARG A 429 3.44 -17.86 -10.89
CA ARG A 429 2.78 -18.25 -9.64
C ARG A 429 3.58 -17.70 -8.48
N GLN A 430 2.90 -17.02 -7.57
CA GLN A 430 3.47 -16.44 -6.37
C GLN A 430 2.66 -16.96 -5.19
N VAL A 431 3.27 -17.84 -4.39
CA VAL A 431 2.69 -18.26 -3.11
C VAL A 431 3.18 -17.30 -2.06
N VAL A 432 2.28 -16.51 -1.49
CA VAL A 432 2.70 -15.49 -0.55
C VAL A 432 2.63 -16.01 0.87
N THR A 433 3.81 -16.12 1.47
CA THR A 433 4.05 -16.79 2.75
C THR A 433 3.34 -16.15 3.94
N GLU A 434 3.19 -16.96 5.01
CA GLU A 434 2.43 -16.77 6.26
C GLU A 434 2.56 -15.42 7.01
N LEU A 435 3.50 -14.54 6.66
CA LEU A 435 3.64 -13.20 7.28
C LEU A 435 2.42 -12.28 7.07
N ARG A 436 1.45 -12.71 6.25
CA ARG A 436 0.16 -12.06 5.98
C ARG A 436 -0.92 -12.32 7.05
N HIS A 437 -0.69 -13.23 8.01
CA HIS A 437 -1.67 -13.51 9.07
C HIS A 437 -1.99 -12.24 9.89
N GLY A 438 -3.19 -11.67 9.67
CA GLY A 438 -3.72 -10.50 10.38
C GLY A 438 -3.61 -9.16 9.67
N LYS A 439 -3.16 -9.11 8.40
CA LYS A 439 -3.16 -7.90 7.56
C LYS A 439 -3.98 -8.14 6.30
N LEU A 440 -5.30 -8.04 6.42
CA LEU A 440 -6.22 -8.48 5.35
C LEU A 440 -6.15 -7.63 4.07
N ASN A 441 -5.53 -6.44 4.06
CA ASN A 441 -5.80 -5.47 2.99
C ASN A 441 -4.58 -4.99 2.15
N ASN A 442 -3.33 -5.29 2.54
CA ASN A 442 -2.16 -4.52 2.00
C ASN A 442 -1.10 -5.33 1.27
N ASP A 443 -1.49 -6.52 0.86
CA ASP A 443 -0.67 -7.48 0.14
C ASP A 443 -0.30 -7.03 -1.27
N TRP A 444 -0.99 -6.01 -1.76
CA TRP A 444 -0.75 -5.42 -3.07
C TRP A 444 0.54 -4.60 -3.17
N MET A 445 1.07 -4.11 -2.06
CA MET A 445 2.32 -3.32 -2.08
C MET A 445 3.52 -4.16 -2.53
N GLU A 446 3.47 -5.48 -2.34
CA GLU A 446 4.49 -6.41 -2.85
C GLU A 446 4.39 -6.58 -4.38
N ARG A 447 3.23 -6.27 -4.95
CA ARG A 447 2.89 -6.42 -6.37
C ARG A 447 3.12 -5.13 -7.14
N ASP A 448 2.96 -3.98 -6.50
CA ASP A 448 3.23 -2.67 -7.08
C ASP A 448 4.74 -2.47 -7.34
N PRO A 449 5.18 -2.39 -8.61
CA PRO A 449 6.60 -2.27 -8.95
C PRO A 449 7.25 -0.98 -8.41
N GLU A 450 6.48 0.07 -8.12
CA GLU A 450 7.00 1.32 -7.54
C GLU A 450 7.24 1.22 -6.02
N LEU A 451 6.68 0.19 -5.36
CA LEU A 451 6.76 -0.02 -3.91
C LEU A 451 7.57 -1.26 -3.49
N GLN A 452 8.00 -2.10 -4.43
CA GLN A 452 8.75 -3.34 -4.15
C GLN A 452 10.02 -3.13 -3.29
N ASP A 453 10.67 -1.97 -3.34
CA ASP A 453 11.84 -1.66 -2.50
C ASP A 453 11.51 -1.04 -1.13
N TRP A 454 10.22 -0.90 -0.82
CA TRP A 454 9.66 -0.25 0.37
C TRP A 454 8.51 -1.03 1.02
N LEU A 455 8.67 -2.35 1.10
CA LEU A 455 7.73 -3.27 1.76
C LEU A 455 7.44 -2.93 3.23
N GLU A 456 8.30 -2.14 3.88
CA GLU A 456 8.09 -1.72 5.25
C GLU A 456 6.86 -0.81 5.43
N ALA A 457 6.40 -0.15 4.37
CA ALA A 457 5.23 0.71 4.41
C ALA A 457 3.91 -0.06 4.62
N ASN A 458 3.87 -1.36 4.34
CA ASN A 458 2.75 -2.25 4.69
C ASN A 458 2.50 -2.33 6.21
N ALA A 459 3.32 -1.69 7.05
CA ALA A 459 3.08 -1.59 8.49
C ALA A 459 2.04 -0.50 8.84
N VAL A 460 1.78 0.45 7.93
CA VAL A 460 0.86 1.56 8.15
C VAL A 460 -0.54 1.23 7.68
N SER A 461 -0.59 0.63 6.50
CA SER A 461 -1.79 0.07 5.92
C SER A 461 -2.21 -1.15 6.72
#